data_AF-A0A3L7R885-F1
#
_entry.id   AF-A0A3L7R885-F1
#
_cell.length_a   1.000
_cell.length_b   1.000
_cell.length_c   1.000
_cell.angle_alpha   90.00
_cell.angle_beta   90.00
_cell.angle_gamma   90.00
#
_symmetry.space_group_name_H-M   'P 1'
#
loop_
_entity.id
_entity.type
_entity.pdbx_description
1 polymer ?
#
loop_
_entity_poly.entity_id
_entity_poly.type
_entity_poly.pdbx_seq_one_letter_code
_entity_poly.pdbx_strand_id
1 'polypeptide(L)'
;MAWIDRLQREGARWAGRGIDLLFPPRCILCHEDIVAADPIASANNQAAEACRGAVCTACIRAVSTDVMRCLRCGEAVSDTSDCRRCRGRPCDWDGIVVLAGYSDRLREAVLKAKHPASEDISAALATLLVRKHRVAITGWNIEAVVPVPMHWRRRALRRTSAADELARRMALLLHVPVWAGLRRHKATRMQNELPIEERQENVCAAFRAQRRLDGKCILLVDDVVTTGATL
;
A
#
# COMPACT_ATOMS: atom_id res chain seq x y z
N MET A 1 13.87 -35.94 17.23
CA MET A 1 13.79 -34.47 17.40
C MET A 1 12.61 -33.85 16.63
N ALA A 2 12.33 -34.24 15.38
CA ALA A 2 11.23 -33.66 14.57
C ALA A 2 9.78 -33.81 15.13
N TRP A 3 9.50 -34.81 15.97
CA TRP A 3 8.18 -35.04 16.56
C TRP A 3 7.87 -34.07 17.72
N ILE A 4 8.90 -33.67 18.49
CA ILE A 4 8.76 -32.68 19.57
C ILE A 4 8.46 -31.30 18.97
N ASP A 5 9.15 -30.91 17.89
CA ASP A 5 8.85 -29.67 17.17
C ASP A 5 7.44 -29.66 16.55
N ARG A 6 6.94 -30.82 16.12
CA ARG A 6 5.56 -30.94 15.60
C ARG A 6 4.54 -30.75 16.75
N LEU A 7 4.73 -31.42 17.87
CA LEU A 7 3.88 -31.28 19.06
C LEU A 7 3.93 -29.87 19.67
N GLN A 8 5.08 -29.22 19.69
CA GLN A 8 5.21 -27.84 20.16
C GLN A 8 4.51 -26.86 19.22
N ARG A 9 4.64 -27.04 17.90
CA ARG A 9 3.91 -26.22 16.90
C ARG A 9 2.40 -26.45 16.95
N GLU A 10 1.97 -27.69 17.13
CA GLU A 10 0.55 -28.03 17.29
C GLU A 10 0.00 -27.48 18.61
N GLY A 11 0.71 -27.67 19.72
CA GLY A 11 0.36 -27.12 21.04
C GLY A 11 0.27 -25.59 21.05
N ALA A 12 1.21 -24.90 20.40
CA ALA A 12 1.15 -23.44 20.22
C ALA A 12 -0.04 -23.00 19.34
N ARG A 13 -0.38 -23.76 18.30
CA ARG A 13 -1.58 -23.51 17.47
C ARG A 13 -2.88 -23.72 18.26
N TRP A 14 -2.96 -24.74 19.10
CA TRP A 14 -4.12 -25.00 19.94
C TRP A 14 -4.27 -23.97 21.06
N ALA A 15 -3.16 -23.57 21.69
CA ALA A 15 -3.15 -22.48 22.67
C ALA A 15 -3.56 -21.14 22.05
N GLY A 16 -3.06 -20.81 20.85
CA GLY A 16 -3.45 -19.61 20.10
C GLY A 16 -4.95 -19.60 19.75
N ARG A 17 -5.48 -20.72 19.23
CA ARG A 17 -6.92 -20.86 18.95
C ARG A 17 -7.81 -20.77 20.19
N GLY A 18 -7.32 -21.24 21.34
CA GLY A 18 -8.04 -21.11 22.63
C GLY A 18 -8.07 -19.67 23.13
N ILE A 19 -6.99 -18.91 22.93
CA ILE A 19 -6.94 -17.47 23.25
C ILE A 19 -7.83 -16.68 22.29
N ASP A 20 -7.84 -17.00 20.99
CA ASP A 20 -8.71 -16.35 20.00
C ASP A 20 -10.22 -16.56 20.27
N LEU A 21 -10.58 -17.61 21.01
CA LEU A 21 -11.97 -17.83 21.45
C LEU A 21 -12.40 -16.85 22.54
N LEU A 22 -11.48 -16.47 23.43
CA LEU A 22 -11.71 -15.53 24.53
C LEU A 22 -11.40 -14.08 24.14
N PHE A 23 -10.48 -13.89 23.20
CA PHE A 23 -9.99 -12.61 22.71
C PHE A 23 -9.82 -12.66 21.19
N PRO A 24 -10.93 -12.65 20.43
CA PRO A 24 -10.84 -12.71 18.97
C PRO A 24 -10.04 -11.53 18.42
N PRO A 25 -9.23 -11.74 17.36
CA PRO A 25 -8.50 -10.65 16.74
C PRO A 25 -9.48 -9.62 16.18
N ARG A 26 -9.27 -8.34 16.47
CA ARG A 26 -10.13 -7.26 15.98
C ARG A 26 -9.65 -6.73 14.64
N CYS A 27 -10.58 -6.44 13.74
CA CYS A 27 -10.29 -5.80 12.46
C CYS A 27 -9.73 -4.40 12.68
N ILE A 28 -8.58 -4.07 12.08
CA ILE A 28 -7.95 -2.75 12.25
C ILE A 28 -8.73 -1.61 11.57
N LEU A 29 -9.67 -1.93 10.67
CA LEU A 29 -10.46 -0.95 9.92
C LEU A 29 -11.83 -0.65 10.56
N CYS A 30 -12.59 -1.69 10.92
CA CYS A 30 -13.92 -1.57 11.54
C CYS A 30 -13.95 -1.84 13.04
N HIS A 31 -12.88 -2.40 13.62
CA HIS A 31 -12.79 -2.79 15.03
C HIS A 31 -13.79 -3.87 15.48
N GLU A 32 -14.46 -4.55 14.55
CA GLU A 32 -15.25 -5.75 14.85
C GLU A 32 -14.36 -6.98 15.01
N ASP A 33 -14.84 -7.96 15.76
CA ASP A 33 -14.15 -9.22 16.01
C ASP A 33 -14.09 -10.05 14.72
N ILE A 34 -12.90 -10.55 14.39
CA ILE A 34 -12.71 -11.47 13.27
C ILE A 34 -12.97 -12.88 13.79
N VAL A 35 -14.11 -13.43 13.37
CA VAL A 35 -14.47 -14.80 13.70
C VAL A 35 -13.45 -15.76 13.05
N ALA A 36 -13.00 -16.78 13.78
CA ALA A 36 -11.97 -17.74 13.36
C ALA A 36 -12.25 -18.45 12.01
N ALA A 37 -13.49 -18.40 11.53
CA ALA A 37 -13.92 -18.94 10.23
C ALA A 37 -13.69 -17.98 9.05
N ASP A 38 -13.17 -16.76 9.25
CA ASP A 38 -12.87 -15.82 8.16
C ASP A 38 -11.69 -16.34 7.31
N PRO A 39 -11.94 -16.89 6.11
CA PRO A 39 -10.92 -17.61 5.34
C PRO A 39 -9.82 -16.66 4.83
N ILE A 40 -10.19 -15.41 4.54
CA ILE A 40 -9.29 -14.40 3.95
C ILE A 40 -8.48 -13.72 5.06
N ALA A 41 -9.07 -13.50 6.24
CA ALA A 41 -8.34 -12.98 7.39
C ALA A 41 -7.28 -13.99 7.89
N SER A 42 -7.57 -15.29 7.90
CA SER A 42 -6.59 -16.33 8.27
C SER A 42 -5.40 -16.39 7.31
N ALA A 43 -5.62 -16.21 5.99
CA ALA A 43 -4.54 -16.10 5.02
C ALA A 43 -3.72 -14.80 5.19
N ASN A 44 -4.33 -13.69 5.63
CA ASN A 44 -3.62 -12.46 6.02
C ASN A 44 -2.75 -12.68 7.28
N ASN A 45 -3.14 -13.61 8.15
CA ASN A 45 -2.48 -13.94 9.41
C ASN A 45 -1.43 -15.07 9.30
N GLN A 46 -1.26 -15.74 8.16
CA GLN A 46 -0.24 -16.80 8.02
C GLN A 46 1.08 -16.31 7.42
N ALA A 47 1.08 -15.17 6.72
CA ALA A 47 2.31 -14.43 6.39
C ALA A 47 2.77 -13.53 7.56
N ALA A 48 2.26 -13.81 8.77
CA ALA A 48 2.16 -12.89 9.90
C ALA A 48 2.86 -13.37 11.17
N GLU A 49 4.02 -13.99 11.08
CA GLU A 49 4.90 -14.07 12.26
C GLU A 49 5.31 -12.67 12.78
N ALA A 50 4.90 -11.58 12.10
CA ALA A 50 5.08 -10.19 12.52
C ALA A 50 3.95 -9.19 12.12
N CYS A 51 2.68 -9.60 11.93
CA CYS A 51 1.64 -8.61 11.52
C CYS A 51 1.11 -7.79 12.70
N ARG A 52 1.11 -6.47 12.53
CA ARG A 52 0.20 -5.57 13.22
C ARG A 52 -1.05 -5.37 12.35
N GLY A 53 -2.24 -5.61 12.90
CA GLY A 53 -3.54 -5.30 12.30
C GLY A 53 -4.10 -6.32 11.31
N ALA A 54 -5.01 -7.20 11.79
CA ALA A 54 -5.80 -8.07 10.91
C ALA A 54 -6.94 -7.28 10.24
N VAL A 55 -7.38 -7.69 9.05
CA VAL A 55 -8.52 -7.08 8.33
C VAL A 55 -9.55 -8.16 8.01
N CYS A 56 -10.81 -7.94 8.38
CA CYS A 56 -11.91 -8.85 8.09
C CYS A 56 -12.27 -8.86 6.59
N THR A 57 -12.86 -9.95 6.11
CA THR A 57 -13.31 -10.12 4.72
C THR A 57 -14.21 -8.97 4.25
N ALA A 58 -15.12 -8.48 5.10
CA ALA A 58 -16.03 -7.39 4.74
C ALA A 58 -15.25 -6.10 4.44
N CYS A 59 -14.30 -5.72 5.29
CA CYS A 59 -13.46 -4.55 5.06
C CYS A 59 -12.53 -4.73 3.86
N ILE A 60 -11.95 -5.92 3.64
CA ILE A 60 -11.13 -6.20 2.45
C ILE A 60 -11.92 -5.93 1.18
N ARG A 61 -13.15 -6.45 1.09
CA ARG A 61 -14.05 -6.20 -0.03
C ARG A 61 -14.33 -4.70 -0.17
N ALA A 62 -14.72 -4.04 0.92
CA ALA A 62 -15.07 -2.62 0.89
C ALA A 62 -13.93 -1.70 0.42
N VAL A 63 -12.67 -2.01 0.75
CA VAL A 63 -11.51 -1.15 0.40
C VAL A 63 -10.78 -1.56 -0.88
N SER A 64 -11.03 -2.77 -1.39
CA SER A 64 -10.32 -3.34 -2.56
C SER A 64 -11.20 -3.53 -3.78
N THR A 65 -12.52 -3.41 -3.63
CA THR A 65 -13.48 -3.47 -4.74
C THR A 65 -13.23 -2.29 -5.65
N ASP A 66 -12.98 -2.59 -6.92
CA ASP A 66 -12.59 -1.60 -7.91
C ASP A 66 -12.98 -2.09 -9.30
N VAL A 67 -12.98 -1.15 -10.24
CA VAL A 67 -13.06 -1.46 -11.66
C VAL A 67 -11.73 -2.03 -12.17
N MET A 68 -11.77 -2.67 -13.33
CA MET A 68 -10.54 -3.02 -14.03
C MET A 68 -9.79 -1.74 -14.42
N ARG A 69 -8.47 -1.77 -14.27
CA ARG A 69 -7.60 -0.62 -14.53
C ARG A 69 -6.46 -0.99 -15.45
N CYS A 70 -6.06 -0.04 -16.28
CA CYS A 70 -4.89 -0.19 -17.14
C CYS A 70 -3.63 -0.29 -16.27
N LEU A 71 -2.83 -1.35 -16.45
CA LEU A 71 -1.56 -1.52 -15.73
C LEU A 71 -0.49 -0.51 -16.14
N ARG A 72 -0.70 0.24 -17.23
CA ARG A 72 0.23 1.29 -17.67
C ARG A 72 -0.09 2.65 -17.07
N CYS A 73 -1.36 3.09 -17.03
CA CYS A 73 -1.70 4.44 -16.53
C CYS A 73 -2.70 4.50 -15.36
N GLY A 74 -3.26 3.37 -14.93
CA GLY A 74 -4.15 3.30 -13.77
C GLY A 74 -5.58 3.76 -14.04
N GLU A 75 -5.87 4.19 -15.28
CA GLU A 75 -7.19 4.60 -15.73
C GLU A 75 -8.17 3.43 -15.69
N ALA A 76 -9.43 3.72 -15.33
CA ALA A 76 -10.51 2.74 -15.41
C ALA A 76 -10.73 2.32 -16.87
N VAL A 77 -10.79 1.01 -17.11
CA VAL A 77 -10.97 0.43 -18.44
C VAL A 77 -11.94 -0.74 -18.38
N SER A 78 -12.66 -0.99 -19.46
CA SER A 78 -13.44 -2.22 -19.65
C SER A 78 -12.57 -3.40 -20.07
N ASP A 79 -11.47 -3.13 -20.77
CA ASP A 79 -10.45 -4.08 -21.20
C ASP A 79 -9.05 -3.43 -21.09
N THR A 80 -8.11 -4.12 -20.44
CA THR A 80 -6.72 -3.68 -20.31
C THR A 80 -5.99 -3.48 -21.63
N SER A 81 -6.42 -4.16 -22.71
CA SER A 81 -5.80 -4.08 -24.03
C SER A 81 -6.12 -2.77 -24.78
N ASP A 82 -7.20 -2.08 -24.41
CA ASP A 82 -7.69 -0.88 -25.10
C ASP A 82 -7.78 0.36 -24.20
N CYS A 83 -6.65 0.73 -23.58
CA CYS A 83 -6.59 1.99 -22.86
C CYS A 83 -6.40 3.19 -23.82
N ARG A 84 -7.48 3.96 -24.02
CA ARG A 84 -7.46 5.21 -24.82
C ARG A 84 -6.40 6.22 -24.40
N ARG A 85 -6.03 6.25 -23.11
CA ARG A 85 -5.01 7.17 -22.57
C ARG A 85 -3.59 6.74 -22.91
N CYS A 86 -3.34 5.43 -23.01
CA CYS A 86 -2.02 4.87 -23.33
C CYS A 86 -1.79 4.69 -24.83
N ARG A 87 -2.88 4.59 -25.62
CA ARG A 87 -2.79 4.38 -27.06
C ARG A 87 -2.01 5.54 -27.71
N GLY A 88 -0.84 5.22 -28.25
CA GLY A 88 0.01 6.17 -28.98
C GLY A 88 0.78 7.17 -28.11
N ARG A 89 0.86 6.96 -26.79
CA ARG A 89 1.61 7.85 -25.88
C ARG A 89 2.65 7.08 -25.06
N PRO A 90 3.92 7.52 -25.03
CA PRO A 90 4.88 6.99 -24.08
C PRO A 90 4.47 7.39 -22.65
N CYS A 91 4.75 6.51 -21.70
CA CYS A 91 4.69 6.82 -20.27
C CYS A 91 6.11 6.80 -19.73
N ASP A 92 6.44 7.68 -18.79
CA ASP A 92 7.76 7.72 -18.16
C ASP A 92 7.95 6.62 -17.09
N TRP A 93 6.99 5.70 -17.00
CA TRP A 93 6.97 4.58 -16.07
C TRP A 93 6.46 3.32 -16.78
N ASP A 94 6.91 2.15 -16.31
CA ASP A 94 6.55 0.85 -16.88
C ASP A 94 5.12 0.44 -16.52
N GLY A 95 4.63 0.86 -15.35
CA GLY A 95 3.29 0.57 -14.92
C GLY A 95 2.88 1.23 -13.62
N ILE A 96 1.58 1.12 -13.32
CA ILE A 96 0.97 1.62 -12.11
C ILE A 96 -0.11 0.65 -11.65
N VAL A 97 -0.12 0.39 -10.34
CA VAL A 97 -1.12 -0.43 -9.66
C VAL A 97 -1.67 0.35 -8.49
N VAL A 98 -2.98 0.20 -8.25
CA VAL A 98 -3.69 0.84 -7.13
C VAL A 98 -4.53 -0.18 -6.39
N LEU A 99 -4.76 0.04 -5.10
CA LEU A 99 -5.62 -0.85 -4.32
C LEU A 99 -7.07 -0.78 -4.80
N ALA A 100 -7.64 0.42 -4.88
CA ALA A 100 -8.93 0.69 -5.51
C ALA A 100 -9.06 2.17 -5.89
N GLY A 101 -10.14 2.53 -6.59
CA GLY A 101 -10.57 3.92 -6.72
C GLY A 101 -10.87 4.57 -5.35
N TYR A 102 -10.80 5.90 -5.28
CA TYR A 102 -10.96 6.66 -4.03
C TYR A 102 -12.43 6.74 -3.56
N SER A 103 -12.97 5.61 -3.11
CA SER A 103 -14.33 5.45 -2.57
C SER A 103 -14.40 5.80 -1.07
N ASP A 104 -15.61 5.96 -0.52
CA ASP A 104 -15.81 6.40 0.88
C ASP A 104 -15.04 5.56 1.91
N ARG A 105 -15.10 4.22 1.81
CA ARG A 105 -14.43 3.32 2.77
C ARG A 105 -12.90 3.32 2.62
N LEU A 106 -12.39 3.33 1.39
CA LEU A 106 -10.95 3.43 1.19
C LEU A 106 -10.43 4.81 1.60
N ARG A 107 -11.18 5.88 1.30
CA ARG A 107 -10.89 7.25 1.73
C ARG A 107 -10.82 7.35 3.25
N GLU A 108 -11.78 6.80 3.98
CA GLU A 108 -11.75 6.74 5.44
C GLU A 108 -10.49 6.04 5.95
N ALA A 109 -10.15 4.86 5.39
CA ALA A 109 -8.96 4.12 5.77
C ALA A 109 -7.66 4.91 5.49
N VAL A 110 -7.55 5.53 4.30
CA VAL A 110 -6.40 6.36 3.91
C VAL A 110 -6.27 7.59 4.82
N LEU A 111 -7.37 8.24 5.18
CA LEU A 111 -7.36 9.37 6.11
C LEU A 111 -6.92 8.94 7.51
N LYS A 112 -7.43 7.81 8.02
CA LYS A 112 -7.01 7.24 9.30
C LYS A 112 -5.52 6.87 9.29
N ALA A 113 -5.01 6.29 8.20
CA ALA A 113 -3.62 5.91 8.02
C ALA A 113 -2.64 7.10 8.06
N LYS A 114 -3.11 8.33 7.80
CA LYS A 114 -2.27 9.52 7.92
C LYS A 114 -1.88 9.82 9.37
N HIS A 115 -2.64 9.35 10.35
CA HIS A 115 -2.35 9.59 11.76
C HIS A 115 -1.17 8.74 12.25
N PRO A 116 -0.21 9.29 13.01
CA PRO A 116 0.98 8.55 13.46
C PRO A 116 0.66 7.29 14.28
N ALA A 117 -0.48 7.25 14.97
CA ALA A 117 -0.91 6.09 15.76
C ALA A 117 -1.54 4.96 14.91
N SER A 118 -1.60 5.12 13.58
CA SER A 118 -2.33 4.24 12.67
C SER A 118 -1.43 3.56 11.63
N GLU A 119 -0.16 3.33 11.97
CA GLU A 119 0.81 2.66 11.08
C GLU A 119 0.31 1.27 10.63
N ASP A 120 -0.39 0.56 11.52
CA ASP A 120 -1.01 -0.73 11.24
C ASP A 120 -2.03 -0.69 10.09
N ILE A 121 -2.74 0.45 9.93
CA ILE A 121 -3.66 0.65 8.81
C ILE A 121 -2.88 0.75 7.49
N SER A 122 -1.78 1.51 7.46
CA SER A 122 -0.90 1.55 6.29
C SER A 122 -0.34 0.16 5.96
N ALA A 123 0.15 -0.57 6.97
CA ALA A 123 0.67 -1.91 6.76
C ALA A 123 -0.39 -2.89 6.22
N ALA A 124 -1.62 -2.80 6.73
CA ALA A 124 -2.75 -3.57 6.23
C ALA A 124 -3.06 -3.24 4.76
N LEU A 125 -3.16 -1.95 4.39
CA LEU A 125 -3.41 -1.51 3.03
C LEU A 125 -2.31 -1.93 2.05
N ALA A 126 -1.03 -1.83 2.44
CA ALA A 126 0.11 -2.32 1.65
C ALA A 126 0.02 -3.83 1.41
N THR A 127 -0.35 -4.60 2.44
CA THR A 127 -0.51 -6.05 2.34
C THR A 127 -1.61 -6.42 1.34
N LEU A 128 -2.75 -5.72 1.38
CA LEU A 128 -3.83 -5.93 0.42
C LEU A 128 -3.42 -5.56 -1.01
N LEU A 129 -2.70 -4.45 -1.19
CA LEU A 129 -2.25 -3.99 -2.51
C LEU A 129 -1.27 -4.98 -3.14
N VAL A 130 -0.24 -5.43 -2.40
CA VAL A 130 0.74 -6.41 -2.90
C VAL A 130 0.06 -7.73 -3.22
N ARG A 131 -0.91 -8.17 -2.40
CA ARG A 131 -1.66 -9.41 -2.69
C ARG A 131 -2.50 -9.29 -3.95
N LYS A 132 -3.23 -8.18 -4.11
CA LYS A 132 -4.07 -7.92 -5.29
C LYS A 132 -3.26 -7.93 -6.59
N HIS A 133 -2.05 -7.37 -6.56
CA HIS A 133 -1.21 -7.15 -7.74
C HIS A 133 0.08 -7.97 -7.76
N ARG A 134 0.13 -9.08 -7.02
CA ARG A 134 1.37 -9.85 -6.82
C ARG A 134 2.05 -10.20 -8.13
N VAL A 135 1.28 -10.73 -9.10
CA VAL A 135 1.79 -11.14 -10.42
C VAL A 135 2.41 -9.97 -11.18
N ALA A 136 1.71 -8.84 -11.25
CA ALA A 136 2.19 -7.65 -11.95
C ALA A 136 3.47 -7.10 -11.30
N ILE A 137 3.45 -6.92 -9.98
CA ILE A 137 4.58 -6.38 -9.21
C ILE A 137 5.81 -7.28 -9.32
N THR A 138 5.66 -8.60 -9.22
CA THR A 138 6.79 -9.53 -9.38
C THR A 138 7.33 -9.55 -10.80
N GLY A 139 6.49 -9.30 -11.81
CA GLY A 139 6.92 -9.24 -13.21
C GLY A 139 7.79 -8.03 -13.54
N TRP A 140 7.78 -6.99 -12.70
CA TRP A 140 8.58 -5.78 -12.92
C TRP A 140 10.04 -5.89 -12.48
N ASN A 141 10.44 -6.94 -11.75
CA ASN A 141 11.82 -7.12 -11.26
C ASN A 141 12.33 -5.91 -10.44
N ILE A 142 11.51 -5.43 -9.52
CA ILE A 142 11.81 -4.28 -8.67
C ILE A 142 13.07 -4.53 -7.84
N GLU A 143 13.98 -3.56 -7.82
CA GLU A 143 15.22 -3.62 -7.03
C GLU A 143 15.10 -2.89 -5.69
N ALA A 144 14.20 -1.91 -5.59
CA ALA A 144 13.94 -1.19 -4.34
C ALA A 144 12.55 -0.53 -4.33
N VAL A 145 12.01 -0.34 -3.12
CA VAL A 145 10.81 0.48 -2.90
C VAL A 145 11.23 1.87 -2.42
N VAL A 146 10.67 2.91 -3.00
CA VAL A 146 10.96 4.31 -2.66
C VAL A 146 9.65 5.02 -2.30
N PRO A 147 9.46 5.46 -1.04
CA PRO A 147 8.30 6.25 -0.68
C PRO A 147 8.36 7.65 -1.29
N VAL A 148 7.22 8.13 -1.80
CA VAL A 148 7.08 9.51 -2.26
C VAL A 148 7.06 10.43 -1.03
N PRO A 149 8.01 11.38 -0.91
CA PRO A 149 8.20 12.10 0.33
C PRO A 149 7.13 13.17 0.57
N MET A 150 6.58 13.19 1.77
CA MET A 150 5.85 14.36 2.26
C MET A 150 6.78 15.58 2.38
N HIS A 151 6.20 16.78 2.23
CA HIS A 151 6.92 18.04 2.43
C HIS A 151 7.59 18.09 3.81
N TRP A 152 8.84 18.56 3.88
CA TRP A 152 9.67 18.52 5.08
C TRP A 152 9.05 19.22 6.30
N ARG A 153 8.32 20.34 6.09
CA ARG A 153 7.56 21.01 7.18
C ARG A 153 6.47 20.13 7.81
N ARG A 154 5.88 19.19 7.04
CA ARG A 154 4.89 18.22 7.56
C ARG A 154 5.55 17.02 8.21
N ARG A 155 6.74 16.60 7.73
CA ARG A 155 7.57 15.57 8.39
C ARG A 155 8.00 15.97 9.80
N ALA A 156 8.35 17.25 10.00
CA ALA A 156 8.74 17.78 11.31
C ALA A 156 7.64 17.69 12.39
N LEU A 157 6.36 17.65 11.99
CA LEU A 157 5.21 17.54 12.91
C LEU A 157 4.67 16.10 13.07
N ARG A 158 4.88 15.19 12.09
CA ARG A 158 4.24 13.86 12.08
C ARG A 158 5.17 12.67 12.34
N ARG A 159 6.50 12.84 12.40
CA ARG A 159 7.54 11.78 12.60
C ARG A 159 7.55 10.63 11.57
N THR A 160 6.41 10.11 11.12
CA THR A 160 6.25 9.09 10.06
C THR A 160 5.19 9.51 9.03
N SER A 161 5.35 9.10 7.77
CA SER A 161 4.33 9.31 6.72
C SER A 161 3.65 8.00 6.32
N ALA A 162 2.40 8.09 5.87
CA ALA A 162 1.65 6.92 5.40
C ALA A 162 2.38 6.21 4.25
N ALA A 163 3.01 6.97 3.34
CA ALA A 163 3.82 6.45 2.24
C ALA A 163 5.07 5.71 2.73
N ASP A 164 5.74 6.19 3.79
CA ASP A 164 6.90 5.50 4.38
C ASP A 164 6.48 4.13 4.94
N GLU A 165 5.35 4.06 5.65
CA GLU A 165 4.88 2.81 6.23
C GLU A 165 4.38 1.83 5.16
N LEU A 166 3.67 2.33 4.14
CA LEU A 166 3.32 1.54 2.97
C LEU A 166 4.58 0.95 2.33
N ALA A 167 5.60 1.79 2.07
CA ALA A 167 6.85 1.37 1.45
C ALA A 167 7.60 0.33 2.29
N ARG A 168 7.71 0.52 3.62
CA ARG A 168 8.32 -0.44 4.54
C ARG A 168 7.63 -1.80 4.47
N ARG A 169 6.31 -1.81 4.51
CA ARG A 169 5.55 -3.06 4.46
C ARG A 169 5.65 -3.75 3.10
N MET A 170 5.60 -2.99 2.01
CA MET A 170 5.73 -3.54 0.66
C MET A 170 7.13 -4.13 0.43
N ALA A 171 8.18 -3.42 0.84
CA ALA A 171 9.56 -3.88 0.77
C ALA A 171 9.77 -5.22 1.50
N LEU A 172 9.19 -5.37 2.70
CA LEU A 172 9.20 -6.62 3.46
C LEU A 172 8.52 -7.76 2.69
N LEU A 173 7.34 -7.51 2.10
CA LEU A 173 6.59 -8.54 1.36
C LEU A 173 7.26 -8.93 0.03
N LEU A 174 7.97 -7.99 -0.60
CA LEU A 174 8.65 -8.17 -1.87
C LEU A 174 10.11 -8.62 -1.70
N HIS A 175 10.64 -8.66 -0.48
CA HIS A 175 12.03 -9.01 -0.16
C HIS A 175 13.05 -8.10 -0.86
N VAL A 176 12.78 -6.79 -0.88
CA VAL A 176 13.66 -5.76 -1.47
C VAL A 176 13.91 -4.64 -0.46
N PRO A 177 15.01 -3.88 -0.57
CA PRO A 177 15.27 -2.76 0.34
C PRO A 177 14.31 -1.58 0.12
N VAL A 178 14.10 -0.80 1.19
CA VAL A 178 13.55 0.56 1.09
C VAL A 178 14.71 1.53 0.84
N TRP A 179 14.61 2.38 -0.18
CA TRP A 179 15.57 3.44 -0.41
C TRP A 179 14.96 4.81 -0.10
N ALA A 180 15.69 5.63 0.65
CA ALA A 180 15.42 7.06 0.76
C ALA A 180 15.88 7.77 -0.52
N GLY A 181 15.13 7.57 -1.61
CA GLY A 181 15.52 7.99 -2.95
C GLY A 181 15.12 9.42 -3.32
N LEU A 182 14.12 9.99 -2.64
CA LEU A 182 13.49 11.24 -3.05
C LEU A 182 13.45 12.26 -1.90
N ARG A 183 13.77 13.52 -2.22
CA ARG A 183 13.52 14.67 -1.35
C ARG A 183 12.58 15.65 -2.02
N ARG A 184 11.51 16.01 -1.32
CA ARG A 184 10.67 17.14 -1.70
C ARG A 184 11.30 18.44 -1.22
N HIS A 185 11.73 19.31 -2.14
CA HIS A 185 12.42 20.56 -1.80
C HIS A 185 11.52 21.80 -1.91
N LYS A 186 10.44 21.73 -2.71
CA LYS A 186 9.46 22.82 -2.86
C LYS A 186 8.29 22.66 -1.90
N ALA A 187 7.93 23.75 -1.21
CA ALA A 187 6.68 23.85 -0.47
C ALA A 187 5.54 24.10 -1.45
N THR A 188 4.63 23.13 -1.58
CA THR A 188 3.50 23.20 -2.50
C THR A 188 2.21 23.28 -1.69
N ARG A 189 1.18 23.96 -2.22
CA ARG A 189 -0.16 23.97 -1.61
C ARG A 189 -0.74 22.55 -1.57
N MET A 190 -1.71 22.29 -0.68
CA MET A 190 -2.30 20.95 -0.60
C MET A 190 -3.06 20.67 -1.90
N GLN A 191 -2.83 19.52 -2.54
CA GLN A 191 -3.46 19.24 -3.84
C GLN A 191 -4.99 19.14 -3.78
N ASN A 192 -5.55 18.82 -2.61
CA ASN A 192 -7.01 18.82 -2.37
C ASN A 192 -7.63 20.22 -2.36
N GLU A 193 -6.81 21.27 -2.27
CA GLU A 193 -7.22 22.68 -2.34
C GLU A 193 -7.08 23.26 -3.76
N LEU A 194 -6.55 22.47 -4.71
CA LEU A 194 -6.24 22.92 -6.06
C LEU A 194 -7.16 22.26 -7.11
N PRO A 195 -7.60 23.04 -8.13
CA PRO A 195 -8.19 22.54 -9.36
C PRO A 195 -7.31 21.48 -10.02
N ILE A 196 -7.93 20.57 -10.79
CA ILE A 196 -7.23 19.42 -11.41
C ILE A 196 -6.10 19.89 -12.33
N GLU A 197 -6.30 20.97 -13.09
CA GLU A 197 -5.29 21.51 -14.01
C GLU A 197 -4.05 22.05 -13.24
N GLU A 198 -4.26 22.70 -12.09
CA GLU A 198 -3.19 23.30 -11.28
C GLU A 198 -2.37 22.27 -10.48
N ARG A 199 -2.85 21.02 -10.36
CA ARG A 199 -2.16 19.98 -9.61
C ARG A 199 -0.83 19.59 -10.25
N GLN A 200 -0.76 19.54 -11.58
CA GLN A 200 0.46 19.19 -12.31
C GLN A 200 1.54 20.27 -12.12
N GLU A 201 1.17 21.54 -12.25
CA GLU A 201 2.11 22.67 -12.08
C GLU A 201 2.57 22.84 -10.62
N ASN A 202 1.68 22.59 -9.65
CA ASN A 202 2.00 22.71 -8.24
C ASN A 202 3.07 21.69 -7.80
N VAL A 203 3.13 20.52 -8.44
CA VAL A 203 4.07 19.44 -8.09
C VAL A 203 5.27 19.38 -9.03
N CYS A 204 5.20 20.03 -10.20
CA CYS A 204 6.31 20.11 -11.14
C CYS A 204 7.60 20.61 -10.46
N ALA A 205 8.68 19.85 -10.65
CA ALA A 205 9.98 20.03 -10.02
C ALA A 205 9.95 20.07 -8.47
N ALA A 206 8.94 19.52 -7.79
CA ALA A 206 8.91 19.52 -6.33
C ALA A 206 9.86 18.47 -5.71
N PHE A 207 10.22 17.43 -6.46
CA PHE A 207 10.99 16.28 -6.01
C PHE A 207 12.36 16.23 -6.68
N ARG A 208 13.39 15.79 -5.93
CA ARG A 208 14.73 15.54 -6.46
C ARG A 208 15.22 14.19 -5.95
N ALA A 209 15.80 13.40 -6.83
CA ALA A 209 16.48 12.17 -6.46
C ALA A 209 17.72 12.50 -5.59
N GLN A 210 17.86 11.82 -4.45
CA GLN A 210 19.01 11.98 -3.56
C GLN A 210 20.15 11.00 -3.87
N ARG A 211 19.89 10.04 -4.76
CA ARG A 211 20.86 9.06 -5.23
C ARG A 211 20.69 8.84 -6.73
N ARG A 212 21.73 8.32 -7.37
CA ARG A 212 21.67 7.88 -8.76
C ARG A 212 20.77 6.64 -8.84
N LEU A 213 19.71 6.74 -9.65
CA LEU A 213 18.72 5.66 -9.89
C LEU A 213 18.73 5.19 -11.35
N ASP A 214 19.69 5.66 -12.16
CA ASP A 214 19.76 5.33 -13.58
C ASP A 214 19.87 3.82 -13.80
N GLY A 215 19.03 3.29 -14.70
CA GLY A 215 18.99 1.88 -15.05
C GLY A 215 18.46 0.96 -13.94
N LYS A 216 17.82 1.52 -12.90
CA LYS A 216 17.22 0.76 -11.80
C LYS A 216 15.72 0.65 -11.94
N CYS A 217 15.16 -0.54 -11.68
CA CYS A 217 13.72 -0.69 -11.56
C CYS A 217 13.27 -0.36 -10.13
N ILE A 218 12.54 0.73 -9.97
CA ILE A 218 12.16 1.28 -8.65
C ILE A 218 10.63 1.29 -8.53
N LEU A 219 10.12 0.77 -7.41
CA LEU A 219 8.72 0.91 -7.07
C LEU A 219 8.49 2.18 -6.25
N LEU A 220 7.88 3.19 -6.86
CA LEU A 220 7.41 4.38 -6.17
C LEU A 220 6.10 4.11 -5.44
N VAL A 221 6.00 4.55 -4.19
CA VAL A 221 4.81 4.32 -3.33
C VAL A 221 4.28 5.66 -2.80
N ASP A 222 2.99 5.91 -3.03
CA ASP A 222 2.27 7.06 -2.50
C ASP A 222 0.90 6.62 -1.93
N ASP A 223 0.28 7.46 -1.11
CA ASP A 223 -1.00 7.15 -0.46
C ASP A 223 -2.20 7.31 -1.41
N VAL A 224 -2.15 8.31 -2.31
CA VAL A 224 -3.18 8.58 -3.30
C VAL A 224 -2.55 9.07 -4.60
N VAL A 225 -2.85 8.39 -5.71
CA VAL A 225 -2.58 8.88 -7.06
C VAL A 225 -3.85 9.48 -7.65
N THR A 226 -3.75 10.65 -8.26
CA THR A 226 -4.87 11.30 -8.97
C THR A 226 -4.66 11.22 -10.48
N THR A 227 -4.29 12.30 -11.15
CA THR A 227 -4.16 12.37 -12.62
C THR A 227 -2.75 12.06 -13.13
N GLY A 228 -1.86 11.51 -12.29
CA GLY A 228 -0.43 11.38 -12.57
C GLY A 228 0.37 12.66 -12.31
N ALA A 229 -0.22 13.71 -11.73
CA ALA A 229 0.46 14.97 -11.41
C ALA A 229 1.63 14.83 -10.41
N THR A 230 1.66 13.75 -9.64
CA THR A 230 2.73 13.45 -8.67
C THR A 230 3.82 12.53 -9.24
N LEU A 231 3.57 11.90 -10.40
CA LEU A 231 4.43 10.90 -11.03
C LEU A 231 5.28 11.53 -12.13
#